data_AF-A0A7W7R872-F1
#
_entry.id   AF-A0A7W7R872-F1
#
_cell.length_a   1.000
_cell.length_b   1.000
_cell.length_c   1.000
_cell.angle_alpha   90.00
_cell.angle_beta   90.00
_cell.angle_gamma   90.00
#
_symmetry.space_group_name_H-M   'P 1'
#
loop_
_entity.id
_entity.type
_entity.pdbx_description
1 polymer ?
#
loop_
_entity_poly.entity_id
_entity_poly.type
_entity_poly.pdbx_seq_one_letter_code
_entity_poly.pdbx_strand_id
1 'polypeptide(L)'
;MPTRRARQAAGVTAGLLLTLGAASPAQACAKHRADHSVHVVHPGQSIQRAVDGARPGETILVLPGTYRESVRITTSELTLRGSGRKSVITRGPDGASGSAAACAKAGHGICVTGTEGHRLTDVRIESLTVSGFSKNGISASQTDGMSVRHVLAEKNGQQGISQEKSIRGRFQENESRGNGQSGIFLANIADGKGGAIDTEGAVISDNTLTGNRIGVVVRRLRNLTVEQNSITGNCGGVFIVGDDGRPRAGDLSVRRNTVDRNNKYCAPSDRLPYIQGTGIVLTGVEQTRVTRNEIKDNVGASPLSGGIVLFRSYVGGLSAGNTISANTVQGNGPADLADRDGGPGNTFTGNTCRVSEPAGRC
;
A
#
# COMPACT_ATOMS: atom_id res chain seq x y z
N MET A 1 -32.07 -40.57 79.47
CA MET A 1 -31.73 -39.13 79.32
C MET A 1 -31.05 -38.96 77.96
N PRO A 2 -31.55 -38.03 77.12
CA PRO A 2 -32.78 -38.31 76.38
C PRO A 2 -32.51 -38.44 74.86
N THR A 3 -32.97 -39.53 74.24
CA THR A 3 -34.11 -39.58 73.28
C THR A 3 -33.77 -39.04 71.89
N ARG A 4 -34.12 -39.66 70.76
CA ARG A 4 -35.39 -40.30 70.37
C ARG A 4 -35.13 -41.01 69.03
N ARG A 5 -35.45 -42.30 68.94
CA ARG A 5 -36.67 -42.89 68.33
C ARG A 5 -36.51 -43.30 66.87
N ALA A 6 -36.46 -44.62 66.76
CA ALA A 6 -36.87 -45.48 65.65
C ALA A 6 -38.07 -44.98 64.84
N ARG A 7 -38.10 -45.39 63.56
CA ARG A 7 -39.02 -46.43 63.07
C ARG A 7 -38.77 -46.68 61.58
N GLN A 8 -38.26 -47.86 61.25
CA GLN A 8 -38.41 -48.46 59.94
C GLN A 8 -39.69 -49.30 59.97
N ALA A 9 -40.57 -49.09 59.01
CA ALA A 9 -41.60 -50.05 58.62
C ALA A 9 -41.83 -49.88 57.12
N ALA A 10 -41.62 -50.99 56.42
CA ALA A 10 -41.82 -51.15 55.00
C ALA A 10 -43.30 -51.06 54.62
N GLY A 11 -43.57 -50.50 53.43
CA GLY A 11 -44.88 -50.51 52.78
C GLY A 11 -44.67 -50.51 51.28
N VAL A 12 -45.22 -51.51 50.63
CA VAL A 12 -44.94 -51.99 49.27
C VAL A 12 -45.97 -51.42 48.27
N THR A 13 -45.48 -51.09 47.06
CA THR A 13 -46.16 -51.00 45.74
C THR A 13 -47.38 -50.10 45.52
N ALA A 14 -47.31 -49.24 44.49
CA ALA A 14 -48.04 -49.39 43.22
C ALA A 14 -47.73 -48.19 42.31
N GLY A 15 -47.61 -48.44 41.00
CA GLY A 15 -46.91 -47.59 40.04
C GLY A 15 -47.65 -46.35 39.53
N LEU A 16 -46.94 -45.54 38.73
CA LEU A 16 -47.53 -44.59 37.81
C LEU A 16 -46.53 -44.15 36.71
N LEU A 17 -46.85 -44.53 35.48
CA LEU A 17 -46.69 -43.79 34.21
C LEU A 17 -45.40 -42.97 33.98
N LEU A 18 -44.49 -43.55 33.19
CA LEU A 18 -43.45 -42.87 32.42
C LEU A 18 -44.06 -42.00 31.32
N THR A 19 -44.18 -40.69 31.55
CA THR A 19 -44.15 -39.67 30.48
C THR A 19 -43.59 -38.36 31.05
N LEU A 20 -42.28 -38.16 31.01
CA LEU A 20 -41.71 -36.81 31.08
C LEU A 20 -41.28 -36.40 29.67
N GLY A 21 -41.98 -35.38 29.17
CA GLY A 21 -41.76 -34.78 27.88
C GLY A 21 -40.34 -34.26 27.70
N ALA A 22 -39.90 -34.35 26.45
CA ALA A 22 -38.63 -33.83 25.97
C ALA A 22 -38.44 -32.35 26.36
N ALA A 23 -37.50 -32.09 27.26
CA ALA A 23 -36.89 -30.77 27.39
C ALA A 23 -36.13 -30.50 26.09
N SER A 24 -36.65 -29.58 25.27
CA SER A 24 -35.94 -29.14 24.06
C SER A 24 -34.65 -28.44 24.46
N PRO A 25 -33.48 -28.84 23.93
CA PRO A 25 -32.23 -28.16 24.16
C PRO A 25 -32.15 -26.91 23.27
N ALA A 26 -31.32 -25.97 23.73
CA ALA A 26 -30.69 -24.93 22.93
C ALA A 26 -31.62 -23.84 22.36
N GLN A 27 -31.81 -22.80 23.16
CA GLN A 27 -31.64 -21.44 22.64
C GLN A 27 -30.21 -21.33 22.09
N ALA A 28 -30.07 -21.68 20.82
CA ALA A 28 -28.95 -21.26 20.03
C ALA A 28 -28.97 -19.72 20.04
N CYS A 29 -27.98 -19.11 20.67
CA CYS A 29 -27.53 -17.78 20.30
C CYS A 29 -27.21 -17.84 18.81
N ALA A 30 -28.20 -17.55 17.97
CA ALA A 30 -27.97 -17.14 16.60
C ALA A 30 -27.15 -15.85 16.71
N LYS A 31 -25.82 -16.00 16.68
CA LYS A 31 -24.93 -14.91 16.30
C LYS A 31 -25.51 -14.41 14.98
N HIS A 32 -26.12 -13.24 15.00
CA HIS A 32 -26.48 -12.50 13.80
C HIS A 32 -25.24 -12.57 12.90
N ARG A 33 -25.30 -13.36 11.82
CA ARG A 33 -24.47 -13.04 10.67
C ARG A 33 -24.95 -11.64 10.31
N ALA A 34 -24.13 -10.63 10.60
CA ALA A 34 -24.38 -9.31 10.05
C ALA A 34 -24.53 -9.55 8.55
N ASP A 35 -25.74 -9.36 8.04
CA ASP A 35 -25.98 -9.45 6.61
C ASP A 35 -25.18 -8.30 6.01
N HIS A 36 -23.98 -8.61 5.51
CA HIS A 36 -23.05 -7.64 4.97
C HIS A 36 -23.68 -7.07 3.71
N SER A 37 -24.46 -6.01 3.90
CA SER A 37 -25.30 -5.47 2.85
C SER A 37 -24.44 -4.92 1.71
N VAL A 38 -24.91 -5.14 0.48
CA VAL A 38 -24.25 -4.70 -0.74
C VAL A 38 -25.05 -3.55 -1.34
N HIS A 39 -24.44 -2.38 -1.43
CA HIS A 39 -24.98 -1.21 -2.14
C HIS A 39 -24.52 -1.27 -3.59
N VAL A 40 -25.44 -1.59 -4.50
CA VAL A 40 -25.14 -1.65 -5.93
C VAL A 40 -25.29 -0.26 -6.55
N VAL A 41 -24.25 0.21 -7.23
CA VAL A 41 -24.20 1.52 -7.89
C VAL A 41 -24.19 1.35 -9.41
N HIS A 42 -25.28 1.71 -10.07
CA HIS A 42 -25.45 1.72 -11.52
C HIS A 42 -24.87 3.00 -12.15
N PRO A 43 -24.53 2.97 -13.46
CA PRO A 43 -24.18 4.18 -14.19
C PRO A 43 -25.24 5.28 -14.02
N GLY A 44 -24.78 6.51 -13.77
CA GLY A 44 -25.65 7.67 -13.48
C GLY A 44 -26.03 7.83 -12.01
N GLN A 45 -25.82 6.82 -11.17
CA GLN A 45 -25.89 6.95 -9.72
C GLN A 45 -24.55 7.46 -9.15
N SER A 46 -24.61 8.03 -7.94
CA SER A 46 -23.41 8.51 -7.24
C SER A 46 -22.84 7.42 -6.35
N ILE A 47 -21.54 7.17 -6.49
CA ILE A 47 -20.75 6.34 -5.59
C ILE A 47 -20.69 7.00 -4.22
N GLN A 48 -20.46 8.32 -4.16
CA GLN A 48 -20.39 9.02 -2.87
C GLN A 48 -21.67 8.85 -2.04
N ARG A 49 -22.86 8.91 -2.68
CA ARG A 49 -24.13 8.71 -1.96
C ARG A 49 -24.21 7.31 -1.32
N ALA A 50 -23.74 6.28 -2.02
CA ALA A 50 -23.71 4.92 -1.48
C ALA A 50 -22.69 4.80 -0.35
N VAL A 51 -21.51 5.42 -0.49
CA VAL A 51 -20.49 5.49 0.56
C VAL A 51 -20.99 6.22 1.80
N ASP A 52 -21.68 7.35 1.65
CA ASP A 52 -22.24 8.13 2.76
C ASP A 52 -23.31 7.34 3.55
N GLY A 53 -24.06 6.46 2.87
CA GLY A 53 -25.11 5.64 3.47
C GLY A 53 -24.63 4.31 4.05
N ALA A 54 -23.37 3.93 3.85
CA ALA A 54 -22.86 2.63 4.23
C ALA A 54 -22.33 2.57 5.66
N ARG A 55 -22.52 1.42 6.29
CA ARG A 55 -22.03 1.07 7.62
C ARG A 55 -20.73 0.27 7.54
N PRO A 56 -19.95 0.19 8.64
CA PRO A 56 -18.79 -0.67 8.70
C PRO A 56 -19.10 -2.11 8.28
N GLY A 57 -18.23 -2.69 7.46
CA GLY A 57 -18.36 -4.05 6.93
C GLY A 57 -19.26 -4.19 5.70
N GLU A 58 -19.94 -3.13 5.25
CA GLU A 58 -20.76 -3.16 4.02
C GLU A 58 -19.90 -3.00 2.75
N THR A 59 -20.46 -3.40 1.61
CA THR A 59 -19.78 -3.31 0.30
C THR A 59 -20.51 -2.36 -0.63
N ILE A 60 -19.79 -1.43 -1.26
CA ILE A 60 -20.24 -0.64 -2.39
C ILE A 60 -19.79 -1.36 -3.67
N LEU A 61 -20.74 -1.98 -4.38
CA LEU A 61 -20.48 -2.63 -5.67
C LEU A 61 -20.78 -1.65 -6.81
N VAL A 62 -19.72 -1.16 -7.45
CA VAL A 62 -19.80 -0.26 -8.60
C VAL A 62 -19.88 -1.10 -9.88
N LEU A 63 -20.98 -0.97 -10.61
CA LEU A 63 -21.15 -1.67 -11.89
C LEU A 63 -20.28 -1.06 -13.00
N PRO A 64 -20.12 -1.72 -14.16
CA PRO A 64 -19.39 -1.14 -15.28
C PRO A 64 -20.01 0.19 -15.73
N GLY A 65 -19.20 1.23 -15.82
CA GLY A 65 -19.65 2.59 -16.11
C GLY A 65 -18.54 3.62 -15.87
N THR A 66 -18.76 4.85 -16.33
CA THR A 66 -17.89 5.99 -16.01
C THR A 66 -18.57 6.89 -14.99
N TYR A 67 -17.93 7.04 -13.84
CA TYR A 67 -18.41 7.80 -12.69
C TYR A 67 -17.53 9.05 -12.57
N ARG A 68 -18.15 10.20 -12.85
CA ARG A 68 -17.49 11.51 -12.91
C ARG A 68 -17.59 12.21 -11.56
N GLU A 69 -16.91 11.67 -10.56
CA GLU A 69 -16.93 12.17 -9.18
C GLU A 69 -15.61 11.85 -8.47
N SER A 70 -15.37 12.53 -7.35
CA SER A 70 -14.41 12.05 -6.34
C SER A 70 -15.17 11.34 -5.23
N VAL A 71 -14.53 10.39 -4.57
CA VAL A 71 -15.11 9.60 -3.49
C VAL A 71 -14.30 9.79 -2.22
N ARG A 72 -14.97 10.10 -1.11
CA ARG A 72 -14.38 10.21 0.23
C ARG A 72 -14.96 9.11 1.10
N ILE A 73 -14.09 8.24 1.60
CA ILE A 73 -14.38 7.16 2.54
C ILE A 73 -13.90 7.59 3.93
N THR A 74 -14.83 7.61 4.89
CA THR A 74 -14.58 7.89 6.31
C THR A 74 -15.13 6.80 7.23
N THR A 75 -15.53 5.66 6.65
CA THR A 75 -16.12 4.52 7.37
C THR A 75 -15.11 3.36 7.36
N SER A 76 -14.77 2.84 8.54
CA SER A 76 -13.92 1.65 8.68
C SER A 76 -14.59 0.42 8.06
N GLU A 77 -13.80 -0.58 7.69
CA GLU A 77 -14.26 -1.88 7.18
C GLU A 77 -15.09 -1.81 5.89
N LEU A 78 -15.18 -0.64 5.25
CA LEU A 78 -15.91 -0.45 4.01
C LEU A 78 -15.14 -1.08 2.84
N THR A 79 -15.84 -1.81 1.99
CA THR A 79 -15.30 -2.30 0.72
C THR A 79 -15.87 -1.50 -0.45
N LEU A 80 -15.04 -0.76 -1.17
CA LEU A 80 -15.39 -0.13 -2.45
C LEU A 80 -14.86 -1.02 -3.59
N ARG A 81 -15.77 -1.69 -4.28
CA ARG A 81 -15.43 -2.70 -5.28
C ARG A 81 -16.05 -2.37 -6.63
N GLY A 82 -15.24 -2.30 -7.68
CA GLY A 82 -15.73 -2.26 -9.05
C GLY A 82 -16.00 -3.65 -9.63
N SER A 83 -16.56 -3.66 -10.84
CA SER A 83 -16.80 -4.86 -11.64
C SER A 83 -15.69 -5.09 -12.67
N GLY A 84 -14.45 -4.78 -12.28
CA GLY A 84 -13.26 -4.79 -13.13
C GLY A 84 -12.94 -3.43 -13.74
N ARG A 85 -12.03 -3.42 -14.73
CA ARG A 85 -11.50 -2.18 -15.34
C ARG A 85 -12.54 -1.26 -15.98
N LYS A 86 -13.74 -1.77 -16.25
CA LYS A 86 -14.86 -1.01 -16.83
C LYS A 86 -15.63 -0.18 -15.79
N SER A 87 -15.38 -0.36 -14.49
CA SER A 87 -15.86 0.55 -13.45
C SER A 87 -14.83 1.67 -13.26
N VAL A 88 -15.05 2.78 -13.97
CA VAL A 88 -14.08 3.88 -14.10
C VAL A 88 -14.52 5.06 -13.25
N ILE A 89 -13.72 5.43 -12.26
CA ILE A 89 -13.84 6.68 -11.51
C ILE A 89 -12.90 7.69 -12.17
N THR A 90 -13.44 8.83 -12.61
CA THR A 90 -12.69 9.88 -13.29
C THR A 90 -13.08 11.26 -12.77
N ARG A 91 -12.22 12.25 -13.00
CA ARG A 91 -12.51 13.65 -12.64
C ARG A 91 -13.90 14.09 -13.13
N GLY A 92 -14.70 14.56 -12.19
CA GLY A 92 -15.96 15.26 -12.42
C GLY A 92 -15.77 16.72 -12.82
N PRO A 93 -16.85 17.40 -13.25
CA PRO A 93 -16.81 18.85 -13.45
C PRO A 93 -16.44 19.57 -12.14
N ASP A 94 -15.87 20.77 -12.28
CA ASP A 94 -15.54 21.60 -11.12
C ASP A 94 -16.78 21.92 -10.30
N GLY A 95 -16.66 21.93 -8.96
CA GLY A 95 -17.77 22.22 -8.06
C GLY A 95 -18.39 21.02 -7.35
N ALA A 96 -17.62 19.97 -7.04
CA ALA A 96 -18.08 18.88 -6.17
C ALA A 96 -18.62 19.42 -4.83
N SER A 97 -19.76 18.91 -4.40
CA SER A 97 -20.44 19.30 -3.16
C SER A 97 -20.50 18.14 -2.16
N GLY A 98 -20.95 18.41 -0.93
CA GLY A 98 -21.11 17.39 0.11
C GLY A 98 -19.78 16.84 0.65
N SER A 99 -19.81 15.59 1.14
CA SER A 99 -18.66 14.91 1.77
C SER A 99 -17.47 14.73 0.82
N ALA A 100 -17.71 14.56 -0.48
CA ALA A 100 -16.67 14.44 -1.50
C ALA A 100 -15.91 15.76 -1.78
N ALA A 101 -16.49 16.92 -1.43
CA ALA A 101 -15.99 18.23 -1.84
C ALA A 101 -14.52 18.45 -1.45
N ALA A 102 -14.13 18.02 -0.25
CA ALA A 102 -12.74 18.14 0.21
C ALA A 102 -11.77 17.29 -0.63
N CYS A 103 -12.18 16.07 -1.01
CA CYS A 103 -11.38 15.17 -1.83
C CYS A 103 -11.19 15.72 -3.26
N ALA A 104 -12.29 16.18 -3.86
CA ALA A 104 -12.29 16.78 -5.19
C ALA A 104 -11.51 18.09 -5.23
N LYS A 105 -11.71 18.99 -4.26
CA LYS A 105 -10.97 20.26 -4.14
C LYS A 105 -9.46 20.03 -3.98
N ALA A 106 -9.09 18.97 -3.26
CA ALA A 106 -7.69 18.57 -3.14
C ALA A 106 -7.11 17.96 -4.44
N GLY A 107 -7.96 17.58 -5.40
CA GLY A 107 -7.58 17.05 -6.71
C GLY A 107 -7.44 15.53 -6.74
N HIS A 108 -8.02 14.81 -5.78
CA HIS A 108 -7.89 13.36 -5.66
C HIS A 108 -9.13 12.61 -6.17
N GLY A 109 -8.94 11.35 -6.60
CA GLY A 109 -10.03 10.48 -7.02
C GLY A 109 -10.75 9.83 -5.86
N ILE A 110 -10.04 9.01 -5.10
CA ILE A 110 -10.57 8.34 -3.90
C ILE A 110 -9.74 8.79 -2.69
N CYS A 111 -10.39 9.35 -1.68
CA CYS A 111 -9.78 9.71 -0.41
C CYS A 111 -10.21 8.74 0.67
N VAL A 112 -9.25 8.10 1.34
CA VAL A 112 -9.48 7.30 2.55
C VAL A 112 -8.79 8.02 3.70
N THR A 113 -9.57 8.63 4.60
CA THR A 113 -9.01 9.59 5.56
C THR A 113 -9.48 9.27 6.97
N GLY A 114 -8.58 8.72 7.79
CA GLY A 114 -8.72 8.73 9.24
C GLY A 114 -8.25 10.05 9.86
N THR A 115 -8.20 10.10 11.19
CA THR A 115 -7.65 11.23 11.93
C THR A 115 -6.52 10.77 12.84
N GLU A 116 -5.74 11.72 13.37
CA GLU A 116 -4.72 11.41 14.36
C GLU A 116 -5.37 10.76 15.59
N GLY A 117 -4.80 9.65 16.06
CA GLY A 117 -5.39 8.83 17.13
C GLY A 117 -6.55 7.93 16.70
N HIS A 118 -7.17 8.16 15.53
CA HIS A 118 -8.30 7.37 15.04
C HIS A 118 -8.09 7.00 13.56
N ARG A 119 -7.23 6.00 13.35
CA ARG A 119 -6.99 5.46 12.01
C ARG A 119 -8.24 4.77 11.47
N LEU A 120 -8.46 4.91 10.17
CA LEU A 120 -9.51 4.16 9.50
C LEU A 120 -9.02 2.73 9.24
N THR A 121 -9.77 1.76 9.74
CA THR A 121 -9.35 0.35 9.76
C THR A 121 -9.95 -0.42 8.60
N ASP A 122 -9.18 -1.34 8.00
CA ASP A 122 -9.65 -2.42 7.12
C ASP A 122 -10.51 -1.98 5.91
N VAL A 123 -10.29 -0.77 5.39
CA VAL A 123 -10.90 -0.31 4.14
C VAL A 123 -10.30 -1.06 2.95
N ARG A 124 -11.15 -1.50 2.02
CA ARG A 124 -10.74 -2.23 0.82
C ARG A 124 -11.15 -1.44 -0.43
N ILE A 125 -10.22 -1.26 -1.36
CA ILE A 125 -10.51 -0.71 -2.70
C ILE A 125 -10.11 -1.78 -3.73
N GLU A 126 -11.09 -2.24 -4.50
CA GLU A 126 -10.92 -3.42 -5.35
C GLU A 126 -11.45 -3.25 -6.77
N SER A 127 -10.76 -3.86 -7.74
CA SER A 127 -11.31 -4.21 -9.06
C SER A 127 -11.96 -3.05 -9.83
N LEU A 128 -11.33 -1.88 -9.84
CA LEU A 128 -11.83 -0.67 -10.50
C LEU A 128 -10.70 0.11 -11.18
N THR A 129 -11.06 1.10 -11.99
CA THR A 129 -10.12 2.04 -12.60
C THR A 129 -10.28 3.42 -11.95
N VAL A 130 -9.17 4.07 -11.60
CA VAL A 130 -9.14 5.48 -11.16
C VAL A 130 -8.24 6.28 -12.10
N SER A 131 -8.81 7.27 -12.78
CA SER A 131 -8.15 7.90 -13.93
C SER A 131 -8.31 9.42 -13.99
N GLY A 132 -7.26 10.11 -14.44
CA GLY A 132 -7.34 11.50 -14.89
C GLY A 132 -7.54 12.55 -13.80
N PHE A 133 -7.20 12.24 -12.54
CA PHE A 133 -7.25 13.24 -11.45
C PHE A 133 -6.01 14.14 -11.48
N SER A 134 -6.15 15.39 -11.04
CA SER A 134 -5.06 16.38 -11.10
C SER A 134 -3.94 16.09 -10.08
N LYS A 135 -4.24 15.38 -9.00
CA LYS A 135 -3.26 14.85 -8.05
C LYS A 135 -3.24 13.33 -8.05
N ASN A 136 -3.77 12.71 -6.99
CA ASN A 136 -3.68 11.27 -6.77
C ASN A 136 -4.91 10.56 -7.30
N GLY A 137 -4.74 9.39 -7.90
CA GLY A 137 -5.86 8.48 -8.12
C GLY A 137 -6.48 8.08 -6.77
N ILE A 138 -5.69 7.42 -5.93
CA ILE A 138 -6.06 7.07 -4.56
C ILE A 138 -5.16 7.82 -3.57
N SER A 139 -5.76 8.47 -2.58
CA SER A 139 -5.08 9.22 -1.52
C SER A 139 -5.55 8.75 -0.16
N ALA A 140 -4.71 7.98 0.54
CA ALA A 140 -5.01 7.47 1.87
C ALA A 140 -4.16 8.17 2.94
N SER A 141 -4.73 8.45 4.11
CA SER A 141 -3.97 8.96 5.25
C SER A 141 -4.58 8.49 6.56
N GLN A 142 -3.72 8.21 7.56
CA GLN A 142 -4.13 7.71 8.86
C GLN A 142 -5.02 6.47 8.73
N THR A 143 -4.48 5.42 8.12
CA THR A 143 -5.19 4.15 7.89
C THR A 143 -4.43 2.99 8.52
N ASP A 144 -5.16 1.93 8.80
CA ASP A 144 -4.65 0.71 9.41
C ASP A 144 -5.25 -0.51 8.72
N GLY A 145 -4.42 -1.37 8.14
CA GLY A 145 -4.90 -2.58 7.44
C GLY A 145 -5.60 -2.29 6.10
N MET A 146 -5.53 -1.07 5.58
CA MET A 146 -6.12 -0.73 4.28
C MET A 146 -5.52 -1.59 3.16
N SER A 147 -6.37 -2.08 2.26
CA SER A 147 -5.95 -2.83 1.07
C SER A 147 -6.40 -2.20 -0.23
N VAL A 148 -5.53 -2.25 -1.24
CA VAL A 148 -5.81 -1.87 -2.62
C VAL A 148 -5.39 -3.02 -3.53
N ARG A 149 -6.36 -3.59 -4.24
CA ARG A 149 -6.15 -4.79 -5.05
C ARG A 149 -6.86 -4.74 -6.39
N HIS A 150 -6.22 -5.19 -7.46
CA HIS A 150 -6.82 -5.23 -8.80
C HIS A 150 -7.29 -3.86 -9.31
N VAL A 151 -6.66 -2.79 -8.85
CA VAL A 151 -6.95 -1.43 -9.30
C VAL A 151 -6.05 -1.06 -10.47
N LEU A 152 -6.64 -0.41 -11.48
CA LEU A 152 -5.90 0.33 -12.50
C LEU A 152 -5.87 1.82 -12.11
N ALA A 153 -4.72 2.33 -11.70
CA ALA A 153 -4.53 3.76 -11.42
C ALA A 153 -3.73 4.41 -12.55
N GLU A 154 -4.36 5.25 -13.36
CA GLU A 154 -3.70 5.77 -14.57
C GLU A 154 -3.89 7.26 -14.83
N LYS A 155 -2.88 7.87 -15.46
CA LYS A 155 -2.95 9.25 -15.97
C LYS A 155 -3.33 10.28 -14.90
N ASN A 156 -2.98 10.02 -13.64
CA ASN A 156 -3.15 10.99 -12.56
C ASN A 156 -1.96 11.94 -12.52
N GLY A 157 -2.20 13.22 -12.23
CA GLY A 157 -1.18 14.27 -12.31
C GLY A 157 -0.05 14.13 -11.30
N GLN A 158 -0.28 13.38 -10.21
CA GLN A 158 0.74 13.01 -9.25
C GLN A 158 0.82 11.48 -9.07
N GLN A 159 0.35 10.91 -7.97
CA GLN A 159 0.52 9.49 -7.66
C GLN A 159 -0.64 8.65 -8.22
N GLY A 160 -0.37 7.42 -8.63
CA GLY A 160 -1.44 6.46 -8.89
C GLY A 160 -2.16 6.10 -7.58
N ILE A 161 -1.38 5.56 -6.63
CA ILE A 161 -1.83 5.19 -5.28
C ILE A 161 -0.88 5.84 -4.26
N SER A 162 -1.42 6.60 -3.32
CA SER A 162 -0.69 7.26 -2.23
C SER A 162 -1.25 6.84 -0.88
N GLN A 163 -0.37 6.55 0.09
CA GLN A 163 -0.75 6.35 1.50
C GLN A 163 0.26 7.05 2.42
N GLU A 164 -0.26 7.82 3.38
CA GLU A 164 0.53 8.55 4.36
C GLU A 164 0.14 8.20 5.80
N LYS A 165 1.07 8.33 6.76
CA LYS A 165 0.81 8.17 8.22
C LYS A 165 0.04 6.89 8.58
N SER A 166 0.33 5.78 7.91
CA SER A 166 -0.49 4.57 7.99
C SER A 166 0.33 3.33 8.32
N ILE A 167 -0.36 2.29 8.77
CA ILE A 167 0.22 0.99 9.14
C ILE A 167 -0.52 -0.17 8.45
N ARG A 168 0.15 -1.31 8.34
CA ARG A 168 -0.36 -2.60 7.85
C ARG A 168 -1.00 -2.58 6.46
N GLY A 169 -0.66 -1.58 5.64
CA GLY A 169 -1.18 -1.44 4.28
C GLY A 169 -0.82 -2.61 3.35
N ARG A 170 -1.71 -2.93 2.41
CA ARG A 170 -1.54 -4.01 1.41
C ARG A 170 -1.85 -3.48 0.01
N PHE A 171 -0.83 -3.38 -0.84
CA PHE A 171 -0.96 -2.89 -2.22
C PHE A 171 -0.57 -4.00 -3.18
N GLN A 172 -1.56 -4.76 -3.65
CA GLN A 172 -1.32 -6.05 -4.31
C GLN A 172 -2.00 -6.15 -5.66
N GLU A 173 -1.32 -6.70 -6.67
CA GLU A 173 -1.94 -7.05 -7.95
C GLU A 173 -2.62 -5.85 -8.63
N ASN A 174 -2.02 -4.66 -8.52
CA ASN A 174 -2.49 -3.43 -9.16
C ASN A 174 -1.69 -3.13 -10.43
N GLU A 175 -2.29 -2.38 -11.34
CA GLU A 175 -1.59 -1.73 -12.45
C GLU A 175 -1.58 -0.22 -12.20
N SER A 176 -0.40 0.39 -12.19
CA SER A 176 -0.29 1.85 -12.05
C SER A 176 0.57 2.41 -13.16
N ARG A 177 -0.03 3.24 -14.03
CA ARG A 177 0.63 3.65 -15.27
C ARG A 177 0.43 5.11 -15.68
N GLY A 178 1.49 5.68 -16.22
CA GLY A 178 1.45 7.03 -16.80
C GLY A 178 1.05 8.11 -15.80
N ASN A 179 1.32 7.93 -14.51
CA ASN A 179 1.09 8.95 -13.49
C ASN A 179 2.26 9.95 -13.45
N GLY A 180 1.97 11.21 -13.12
CA GLY A 180 2.95 12.30 -13.20
C GLY A 180 4.08 12.23 -12.15
N GLN A 181 3.86 11.49 -11.06
CA GLN A 181 4.84 11.18 -10.04
C GLN A 181 5.03 9.66 -9.94
N SER A 182 4.63 9.02 -8.84
CA SER A 182 4.87 7.59 -8.67
C SER A 182 3.67 6.72 -8.98
N GLY A 183 3.95 5.47 -9.38
CA GLY A 183 2.92 4.46 -9.50
C GLY A 183 2.29 4.16 -8.14
N ILE A 184 3.14 3.86 -7.14
CA ILE A 184 2.76 3.70 -5.73
C ILE A 184 3.68 4.57 -4.85
N PHE A 185 3.10 5.31 -3.90
CA PHE A 185 3.80 6.15 -2.93
C PHE A 185 3.36 5.81 -1.51
N LEU A 186 4.28 5.37 -0.66
CA LEU A 186 4.03 5.24 0.78
C LEU A 186 4.96 6.18 1.54
N ALA A 187 4.42 6.96 2.48
CA ALA A 187 5.25 7.82 3.31
C ALA A 187 4.73 8.03 4.74
N ASN A 188 5.58 8.55 5.63
CA ASN A 188 5.06 9.23 6.83
C ASN A 188 4.39 10.55 6.41
N ILE A 189 5.16 11.47 5.83
CA ILE A 189 4.69 12.80 5.42
C ILE A 189 5.32 13.15 4.07
N ALA A 190 4.49 13.50 3.08
CA ALA A 190 4.95 13.95 1.76
C ALA A 190 5.54 15.38 1.79
N ASP A 191 4.96 16.28 2.60
CA ASP A 191 5.37 17.68 2.70
C ASP A 191 5.74 18.06 4.14
N GLY A 192 7.01 18.42 4.35
CA GLY A 192 7.55 18.82 5.65
C GLY A 192 8.72 17.96 6.13
N LYS A 193 9.13 18.16 7.38
CA LYS A 193 10.18 17.40 8.07
C LYS A 193 9.58 16.42 9.08
N GLY A 194 10.24 15.30 9.31
CA GLY A 194 9.78 14.25 10.22
C GLY A 194 10.62 12.99 10.09
N GLY A 195 10.67 12.20 11.16
CA GLY A 195 11.28 10.88 11.16
C GLY A 195 10.43 9.83 10.43
N ALA A 196 10.99 8.64 10.29
CA ALA A 196 10.25 7.50 9.81
C ALA A 196 9.27 6.97 10.86
N ILE A 197 8.15 6.40 10.40
CA ILE A 197 7.24 5.62 11.25
C ILE A 197 7.37 4.14 10.91
N ASP A 198 7.13 3.29 11.91
CA ASP A 198 6.96 1.85 11.71
C ASP A 198 5.62 1.62 11.01
N THR A 199 5.62 0.90 9.88
CA THR A 199 4.39 0.56 9.17
C THR A 199 3.76 -0.72 9.68
N GLU A 200 4.36 -1.40 10.66
CA GLU A 200 3.91 -2.67 11.22
C GLU A 200 3.76 -3.76 10.15
N GLY A 201 4.63 -3.74 9.14
CA GLY A 201 4.67 -4.73 8.07
C GLY A 201 3.80 -4.39 6.88
N ALA A 202 3.83 -3.17 6.34
CA ALA A 202 3.17 -2.85 5.07
C ALA A 202 3.80 -3.63 3.89
N VAL A 203 3.01 -3.87 2.83
CA VAL A 203 3.46 -4.66 1.67
C VAL A 203 3.02 -4.01 0.35
N ILE A 204 3.96 -3.90 -0.58
CA ILE A 204 3.74 -3.58 -2.00
C ILE A 204 4.15 -4.82 -2.79
N SER A 205 3.20 -5.61 -3.28
CA SER A 205 3.51 -6.85 -4.01
C SER A 205 2.76 -7.05 -5.31
N ASP A 206 3.37 -7.77 -6.26
CA ASP A 206 2.68 -8.26 -7.45
C ASP A 206 2.07 -7.15 -8.34
N ASN A 207 2.61 -5.92 -8.27
CA ASN A 207 2.11 -4.80 -9.06
C ASN A 207 2.85 -4.66 -10.40
N THR A 208 2.15 -4.14 -11.41
CA THR A 208 2.72 -3.71 -12.69
C THR A 208 2.77 -2.19 -12.75
N LEU A 209 3.97 -1.61 -12.76
CA LEU A 209 4.20 -0.18 -12.60
C LEU A 209 4.95 0.37 -13.81
N THR A 210 4.25 1.09 -14.71
CA THR A 210 4.80 1.45 -16.03
C THR A 210 4.63 2.92 -16.42
N GLY A 211 5.65 3.50 -17.06
CA GLY A 211 5.55 4.84 -17.64
C GLY A 211 5.34 6.00 -16.65
N ASN A 212 5.44 5.75 -15.35
CA ASN A 212 5.37 6.76 -14.29
C ASN A 212 6.70 7.54 -14.23
N ARG A 213 6.76 8.63 -13.46
CA ARG A 213 8.06 9.24 -13.14
C ARG A 213 8.89 8.27 -12.30
N ILE A 214 8.31 7.68 -11.25
CA ILE A 214 8.94 6.61 -10.46
C ILE A 214 7.97 5.43 -10.32
N GLY A 215 8.43 4.19 -10.39
CA GLY A 215 7.56 3.03 -10.14
C GLY A 215 7.02 3.01 -8.70
N VAL A 216 7.93 2.82 -7.74
CA VAL A 216 7.65 2.78 -6.30
C VAL A 216 8.45 3.85 -5.58
N VAL A 217 7.80 4.58 -4.68
CA VAL A 217 8.48 5.46 -3.72
C VAL A 217 8.05 5.08 -2.31
N VAL A 218 9.04 4.83 -1.45
CA VAL A 218 8.87 4.64 -0.01
C VAL A 218 9.65 5.73 0.67
N ARG A 219 8.99 6.57 1.47
CA ARG A 219 9.64 7.73 2.08
C ARG A 219 9.39 7.84 3.57
N ARG A 220 10.46 7.84 4.37
CA ARG A 220 10.39 7.94 5.84
C ARG A 220 9.47 6.88 6.43
N LEU A 221 9.74 5.62 6.10
CA LEU A 221 9.00 4.47 6.62
C LEU A 221 9.96 3.37 7.07
N ARG A 222 9.47 2.53 7.97
CA ARG A 222 10.16 1.33 8.46
C ARG A 222 9.27 0.09 8.39
N ASN A 223 9.89 -1.09 8.43
CA ASN A 223 9.20 -2.38 8.56
C ASN A 223 8.17 -2.60 7.44
N LEU A 224 8.62 -2.64 6.18
CA LEU A 224 7.77 -2.95 5.03
C LEU A 224 8.52 -3.72 3.95
N THR A 225 7.76 -4.38 3.08
CA THR A 225 8.28 -5.18 1.97
C THR A 225 7.79 -4.67 0.62
N VAL A 226 8.71 -4.48 -0.32
CA VAL A 226 8.46 -4.25 -1.75
C VAL A 226 8.92 -5.49 -2.50
N GLU A 227 7.99 -6.28 -3.01
CA GLU A 227 8.35 -7.56 -3.62
C GLU A 227 7.56 -7.98 -4.86
N GLN A 228 8.17 -8.76 -5.74
CA GLN A 228 7.47 -9.42 -6.85
C GLN A 228 6.75 -8.43 -7.79
N ASN A 229 7.20 -7.17 -7.85
CA ASN A 229 6.66 -6.17 -8.75
C ASN A 229 7.38 -6.19 -10.10
N SER A 230 6.65 -5.87 -11.16
CA SER A 230 7.19 -5.58 -12.50
C SER A 230 7.22 -4.07 -12.72
N ILE A 231 8.43 -3.49 -12.83
CA ILE A 231 8.66 -2.04 -12.80
C ILE A 231 9.44 -1.66 -14.05
N THR A 232 8.71 -1.21 -15.08
CA THR A 232 9.27 -1.08 -16.44
C THR A 232 8.95 0.27 -17.09
N GLY A 233 9.92 0.84 -17.80
CA GLY A 233 9.68 2.02 -18.64
C GLY A 233 9.31 3.30 -17.88
N ASN A 234 9.57 3.36 -16.58
CA ASN A 234 9.47 4.59 -15.78
C ASN A 234 10.72 5.46 -16.01
N CYS A 235 10.81 6.64 -15.37
CA CYS A 235 12.07 7.38 -15.35
C CYS A 235 13.05 6.81 -14.31
N GLY A 236 12.50 6.30 -13.19
CA GLY A 236 13.21 5.47 -12.24
C GLY A 236 12.32 4.36 -11.67
N GLY A 237 12.92 3.26 -11.23
CA GLY A 237 12.20 2.08 -10.77
C GLY A 237 11.70 2.21 -9.32
N VAL A 238 12.59 2.01 -8.35
CA VAL A 238 12.26 2.01 -6.91
C VAL A 238 13.12 3.03 -6.18
N PHE A 239 12.48 3.87 -5.37
CA PHE A 239 13.16 4.88 -4.55
C PHE A 239 12.81 4.65 -3.09
N ILE A 240 13.81 4.33 -2.28
CA ILE A 240 13.69 4.26 -0.83
C ILE A 240 14.42 5.47 -0.24
N VAL A 241 13.64 6.35 0.40
CA VAL A 241 14.09 7.70 0.77
C VAL A 241 13.92 7.90 2.28
N GLY A 242 15.03 8.06 3.00
CA GLY A 242 15.03 8.33 4.43
C GLY A 242 15.15 9.81 4.80
N ASP A 243 15.78 10.63 3.95
CA ASP A 243 16.22 12.00 4.28
C ASP A 243 17.14 12.01 5.53
N ASP A 244 17.23 13.15 6.23
CA ASP A 244 18.03 13.37 7.45
C ASP A 244 17.25 13.09 8.76
N GLY A 245 15.98 12.72 8.65
CA GLY A 245 15.06 12.53 9.77
C GLY A 245 15.42 11.35 10.68
N ARG A 246 15.06 11.46 11.97
CA ARG A 246 15.22 10.40 12.98
C ARG A 246 13.86 9.98 13.55
N PRO A 247 13.59 8.66 13.69
CA PRO A 247 14.40 7.55 13.20
C PRO A 247 14.50 7.56 11.67
N ARG A 248 15.56 6.97 11.09
CA ARG A 248 15.73 6.93 9.63
C ARG A 248 14.77 5.91 9.02
N ALA A 249 14.48 6.05 7.73
CA ALA A 249 13.83 4.96 6.99
C ALA A 249 14.72 3.72 7.03
N GLY A 250 14.14 2.55 7.28
CA GLY A 250 14.94 1.35 7.51
C GLY A 250 14.18 0.15 8.02
N ASP A 251 14.87 -0.98 8.18
CA ASP A 251 14.23 -2.30 8.32
C ASP A 251 13.24 -2.57 7.18
N LEU A 252 13.75 -2.40 5.95
CA LEU A 252 12.97 -2.50 4.71
C LEU A 252 13.48 -3.69 3.90
N SER A 253 12.57 -4.38 3.21
CA SER A 253 12.95 -5.43 2.25
C SER A 253 12.51 -5.07 0.84
N VAL A 254 13.45 -4.98 -0.09
CA VAL A 254 13.20 -4.85 -1.53
C VAL A 254 13.67 -6.13 -2.19
N ARG A 255 12.75 -7.02 -2.57
CA ARG A 255 13.14 -8.37 -3.00
C ARG A 255 12.34 -8.90 -4.17
N ARG A 256 12.98 -9.71 -5.04
CA ARG A 256 12.29 -10.42 -6.13
C ARG A 256 11.51 -9.51 -7.08
N ASN A 257 11.90 -8.24 -7.20
CA ASN A 257 11.30 -7.35 -8.18
C ASN A 257 12.03 -7.49 -9.52
N THR A 258 11.30 -7.30 -10.62
CA THR A 258 11.86 -7.11 -11.95
C THR A 258 11.86 -5.62 -12.27
N VAL A 259 13.04 -5.02 -12.41
CA VAL A 259 13.23 -3.58 -12.61
C VAL A 259 13.98 -3.36 -13.92
N ASP A 260 13.25 -3.03 -14.98
CA ASP A 260 13.74 -3.15 -16.35
C ASP A 260 13.52 -1.86 -17.15
N ARG A 261 14.55 -1.41 -17.90
CA ARG A 261 14.47 -0.32 -18.87
C ARG A 261 13.73 0.93 -18.36
N ASN A 262 13.98 1.35 -17.12
CA ASN A 262 13.44 2.61 -16.58
C ASN A 262 14.23 3.82 -17.12
N ASN A 263 14.13 4.03 -18.44
CA ASN A 263 14.97 4.94 -19.23
C ASN A 263 14.22 6.17 -19.74
N LYS A 264 12.96 6.34 -19.36
CA LYS A 264 12.17 7.52 -19.72
C LYS A 264 12.86 8.75 -19.13
N TYR A 265 12.95 9.83 -19.90
CA TYR A 265 13.47 11.08 -19.37
C TYR A 265 12.36 11.83 -18.62
N CYS A 266 12.67 12.25 -17.39
CA CYS A 266 11.82 13.11 -16.59
C CYS A 266 12.58 14.39 -16.23
N ALA A 267 12.04 15.54 -16.63
CA ALA A 267 12.59 16.87 -16.33
C ALA A 267 12.83 17.08 -14.82
N PRO A 268 13.79 17.93 -14.42
CA PRO A 268 14.05 18.23 -13.01
C PRO A 268 12.81 18.79 -12.31
N SER A 269 12.78 18.64 -10.98
CA SER A 269 11.82 19.31 -10.10
C SER A 269 12.56 20.12 -9.04
N ASP A 270 11.84 20.87 -8.21
CA ASP A 270 12.43 21.66 -7.12
C ASP A 270 13.24 20.80 -6.12
N ARG A 271 12.97 19.50 -6.06
CA ARG A 271 13.56 18.58 -5.07
C ARG A 271 14.59 17.60 -5.64
N LEU A 272 14.51 17.29 -6.94
CA LEU A 272 15.36 16.29 -7.58
C LEU A 272 15.83 16.81 -8.94
N PRO A 273 17.07 16.49 -9.36
CA PRO A 273 17.47 16.71 -10.73
C PRO A 273 16.58 15.88 -11.68
N TYR A 274 16.85 16.00 -12.98
CA TYR A 274 16.21 15.11 -13.94
C TYR A 274 16.45 13.64 -13.57
N ILE A 275 15.49 12.78 -13.87
CA ILE A 275 15.57 11.35 -13.58
C ILE A 275 15.54 10.61 -14.91
N GLN A 276 16.47 9.68 -15.08
CA GLN A 276 16.54 8.78 -16.21
C GLN A 276 17.49 7.63 -15.87
N GLY A 277 17.11 6.40 -16.22
CA GLY A 277 18.01 5.25 -16.18
C GLY A 277 18.23 4.67 -14.79
N THR A 278 17.27 4.87 -13.88
CA THR A 278 17.42 4.47 -12.49
C THR A 278 16.69 3.16 -12.21
N GLY A 279 17.41 2.13 -11.76
CA GLY A 279 16.81 0.90 -11.24
C GLY A 279 16.27 1.08 -9.82
N ILE A 280 17.11 0.86 -8.81
CA ILE A 280 16.77 0.99 -7.39
C ILE A 280 17.70 2.02 -6.74
N VAL A 281 17.14 3.01 -6.05
CA VAL A 281 17.88 3.99 -5.25
C VAL A 281 17.61 3.80 -3.77
N LEU A 282 18.68 3.77 -2.99
CA LEU A 282 18.67 3.90 -1.53
C LEU A 282 19.32 5.24 -1.16
N THR A 283 18.62 6.07 -0.39
CA THR A 283 19.17 7.36 0.03
C THR A 283 18.74 7.76 1.44
N GLY A 284 19.70 7.94 2.34
CA GLY A 284 19.46 8.25 3.75
C GLY A 284 18.80 7.13 4.55
N VAL A 285 18.96 5.87 4.11
CA VAL A 285 18.26 4.70 4.70
C VAL A 285 19.18 3.83 5.53
N GLU A 286 18.64 3.12 6.51
CA GLU A 286 19.41 2.16 7.30
C GLU A 286 18.81 0.75 7.29
N GLN A 287 19.63 -0.28 7.50
CA GLN A 287 19.15 -1.64 7.70
C GLN A 287 18.18 -2.13 6.59
N THR A 288 18.38 -1.66 5.36
CA THR A 288 17.55 -2.05 4.21
C THR A 288 18.20 -3.22 3.47
N ARG A 289 17.39 -4.22 3.13
CA ARG A 289 17.83 -5.43 2.42
C ARG A 289 17.30 -5.40 0.99
N VAL A 290 18.20 -5.27 0.01
CA VAL A 290 17.90 -5.35 -1.43
C VAL A 290 18.38 -6.70 -1.93
N THR A 291 17.47 -7.64 -2.13
CA THR A 291 17.85 -9.05 -2.38
C THR A 291 17.10 -9.74 -3.50
N ARG A 292 17.79 -10.54 -4.30
CA ARG A 292 17.16 -11.38 -5.34
C ARG A 292 16.29 -10.60 -6.33
N ASN A 293 16.64 -9.36 -6.62
CA ASN A 293 15.99 -8.59 -7.68
C ASN A 293 16.67 -8.87 -9.03
N GLU A 294 15.90 -8.79 -10.10
CA GLU A 294 16.40 -8.77 -11.47
C GLU A 294 16.32 -7.34 -11.99
N ILE A 295 17.48 -6.72 -12.21
CA ILE A 295 17.59 -5.30 -12.54
C ILE A 295 18.39 -5.15 -13.82
N LYS A 296 17.71 -4.77 -14.90
CA LYS A 296 18.28 -4.82 -16.24
C LYS A 296 18.07 -3.54 -17.03
N ASP A 297 19.09 -3.19 -17.80
CA ASP A 297 19.03 -2.19 -18.87
C ASP A 297 18.47 -0.82 -18.44
N ASN A 298 18.65 -0.45 -17.16
CA ASN A 298 18.36 0.89 -16.66
C ASN A 298 19.56 1.79 -16.99
N VAL A 299 19.43 2.60 -18.03
CA VAL A 299 20.50 3.41 -18.63
C VAL A 299 20.04 4.85 -18.81
N GLY A 300 20.86 5.77 -18.32
CA GLY A 300 20.64 7.20 -18.39
C GLY A 300 21.89 7.95 -17.94
N ALA A 301 21.80 9.28 -17.97
CA ALA A 301 22.88 10.18 -17.55
C ALA A 301 22.61 10.87 -16.21
N SER A 302 21.44 10.62 -15.59
CA SER A 302 21.09 11.28 -14.33
C SER A 302 22.06 10.90 -13.20
N PRO A 303 22.29 11.76 -12.20
CA PRO A 303 23.14 11.40 -11.04
C PRO A 303 22.70 10.14 -10.30
N LEU A 304 21.41 9.79 -10.42
CA LEU A 304 20.77 8.64 -9.81
C LEU A 304 20.72 7.42 -10.76
N SER A 305 21.31 7.51 -11.95
CA SER A 305 21.31 6.43 -12.93
C SER A 305 22.19 5.27 -12.48
N GLY A 306 21.76 4.05 -12.83
CA GLY A 306 22.42 2.79 -12.48
C GLY A 306 21.44 1.70 -12.07
N GLY A 307 21.95 0.49 -11.82
CA GLY A 307 21.14 -0.66 -11.42
C GLY A 307 20.67 -0.55 -9.98
N ILE A 308 21.59 -0.66 -9.01
CA ILE A 308 21.34 -0.36 -7.60
C ILE A 308 22.30 0.76 -7.18
N VAL A 309 21.73 1.88 -6.74
CA VAL A 309 22.49 3.08 -6.39
C VAL A 309 22.24 3.44 -4.93
N LEU A 310 23.29 3.39 -4.11
CA LEU A 310 23.32 4.04 -2.81
C LEU A 310 23.80 5.46 -3.05
N PHE A 311 22.94 6.44 -2.74
CA PHE A 311 23.17 7.83 -3.05
C PHE A 311 23.03 8.69 -1.80
N ARG A 312 23.99 9.60 -1.60
CA ARG A 312 23.94 10.54 -0.49
C ARG A 312 22.74 11.48 -0.62
N SER A 313 21.87 11.48 0.39
CA SER A 313 20.67 12.31 0.39
C SER A 313 21.01 13.79 0.19
N TYR A 314 20.26 14.46 -0.69
CA TYR A 314 20.42 15.89 -0.99
C TYR A 314 20.20 16.79 0.23
N VAL A 315 19.46 16.32 1.23
CA VAL A 315 19.22 17.02 2.49
C VAL A 315 20.11 16.48 3.63
N GLY A 316 21.11 15.66 3.30
CA GLY A 316 21.96 14.98 4.27
C GLY A 316 21.39 13.65 4.74
N GLY A 317 22.21 12.88 5.46
CA GLY A 317 21.91 11.50 5.86
C GLY A 317 22.61 10.48 4.98
N LEU A 318 23.51 9.71 5.59
CA LEU A 318 24.17 8.57 4.96
C LEU A 318 23.31 7.32 5.11
N SER A 319 23.31 6.48 4.08
CA SER A 319 22.72 5.16 4.15
C SER A 319 23.69 4.20 4.84
N ALA A 320 23.23 3.47 5.85
CA ALA A 320 24.11 2.66 6.70
C ALA A 320 23.56 1.27 7.01
N GLY A 321 24.44 0.27 7.09
CA GLY A 321 24.06 -1.09 7.48
C GLY A 321 23.10 -1.76 6.49
N ASN A 322 23.12 -1.36 5.21
CA ASN A 322 22.28 -1.97 4.19
C ASN A 322 22.94 -3.25 3.64
N THR A 323 22.11 -4.19 3.16
CA THR A 323 22.58 -5.43 2.55
C THR A 323 22.05 -5.54 1.13
N ILE A 324 22.97 -5.59 0.17
CA ILE A 324 22.69 -5.73 -1.25
C ILE A 324 23.22 -7.10 -1.66
N SER A 325 22.35 -8.09 -1.80
CA SER A 325 22.81 -9.46 -2.00
C SER A 325 21.98 -10.31 -2.94
N ALA A 326 22.63 -11.24 -3.63
CA ALA A 326 22.00 -12.19 -4.54
C ALA A 326 21.14 -11.53 -5.64
N ASN A 327 21.44 -10.29 -6.04
CA ASN A 327 20.75 -9.62 -7.14
C ASN A 327 21.42 -9.96 -8.48
N THR A 328 20.62 -10.03 -9.55
CA THR A 328 21.14 -10.02 -10.93
C THR A 328 21.00 -8.62 -11.47
N VAL A 329 22.12 -7.92 -11.67
CA VAL A 329 22.17 -6.50 -12.02
C VAL A 329 23.05 -6.34 -13.26
N GLN A 330 22.43 -6.20 -14.43
CA GLN A 330 23.13 -6.30 -15.72
C GLN A 330 22.68 -5.22 -16.71
N GLY A 331 23.63 -4.71 -17.51
CA GLY A 331 23.31 -3.78 -18.58
C GLY A 331 22.88 -2.39 -18.11
N ASN A 332 23.05 -2.08 -16.82
CA ASN A 332 22.67 -0.77 -16.28
C ASN A 332 23.83 0.22 -16.44
N GLY A 333 23.49 1.50 -16.60
CA GLY A 333 24.45 2.58 -16.87
C GLY A 333 24.30 3.73 -15.89
N PRO A 334 25.40 4.35 -15.41
CA PRO A 334 26.80 4.06 -15.76
C PRO A 334 27.40 2.85 -15.01
N ALA A 335 26.72 2.30 -14.00
CA ALA A 335 27.16 1.12 -13.27
C ALA A 335 25.96 0.21 -12.93
N ASP A 336 26.22 -1.09 -12.82
CA ASP A 336 25.24 -2.04 -12.30
C ASP A 336 25.05 -1.82 -10.79
N LEU A 337 26.14 -1.72 -10.04
CA LEU A 337 26.11 -1.39 -8.62
C LEU A 337 26.90 -0.11 -8.36
N ALA A 338 26.30 0.86 -7.68
CA ALA A 338 26.93 2.13 -7.36
C ALA A 338 26.75 2.46 -5.88
N ASP A 339 27.81 2.37 -5.11
CA ASP A 339 27.93 2.84 -3.73
C ASP A 339 28.57 4.22 -3.71
N ARG A 340 27.74 5.25 -3.95
CA ARG A 340 28.13 6.67 -4.03
C ARG A 340 27.82 7.44 -2.75
N ASP A 341 27.35 6.76 -1.72
CA ASP A 341 26.91 7.39 -0.47
C ASP A 341 28.07 7.51 0.54
N GLY A 342 28.95 6.49 0.60
CA GLY A 342 30.06 6.46 1.55
C GLY A 342 29.64 6.19 3.00
N GLY A 343 28.40 5.76 3.21
CA GLY A 343 27.90 5.38 4.54
C GLY A 343 28.45 4.05 5.04
N PRO A 344 28.58 3.88 6.37
CA PRO A 344 29.25 2.71 6.95
C PRO A 344 28.37 1.45 6.94
N GLY A 345 29.03 0.29 6.93
CA GLY A 345 28.37 -1.01 7.15
C GLY A 345 27.48 -1.49 6.01
N ASN A 346 27.49 -0.82 4.85
CA ASN A 346 26.83 -1.33 3.65
C ASN A 346 27.60 -2.54 3.11
N THR A 347 26.87 -3.61 2.80
CA THR A 347 27.44 -4.89 2.36
C THR A 347 26.91 -5.27 0.99
N PHE A 348 27.79 -5.79 0.16
CA PHE A 348 27.49 -6.25 -1.19
C PHE A 348 28.00 -7.68 -1.33
N THR A 349 27.11 -8.66 -1.50
CA THR A 349 27.50 -10.08 -1.48
C THR A 349 26.74 -10.93 -2.48
N GLY A 350 27.48 -11.67 -3.31
CA GLY A 350 26.90 -12.63 -4.26
C GLY A 350 25.99 -11.98 -5.30
N ASN A 351 26.27 -10.74 -5.70
CA ASN A 351 25.54 -10.09 -6.78
C ASN A 351 26.17 -10.49 -8.12
N THR A 352 25.35 -10.74 -9.13
CA THR A 352 25.83 -10.91 -10.50
C THR A 352 25.78 -9.56 -11.20
N CYS A 353 26.94 -8.93 -11.38
CA CYS A 353 27.09 -7.68 -12.12
C CYS A 353 28.36 -7.63 -12.96
N ARG A 354 28.41 -6.68 -13.90
CA ARG A 354 29.61 -6.41 -14.72
C ARG A 354 30.38 -5.20 -14.24
N VAL A 355 29.68 -4.12 -13.86
CA VAL A 355 30.31 -2.85 -13.45
C VAL A 355 29.87 -2.47 -12.05
N SER A 356 30.82 -2.32 -11.14
CA SER A 356 30.59 -1.75 -9.81
C SER A 356 31.42 -0.48 -9.59
N GLU A 357 30.85 0.48 -8.86
CA GLU A 357 31.47 1.72 -8.44
C GLU A 357 31.30 1.87 -6.92
N PRO A 358 32.36 1.80 -6.09
CA PRO A 358 33.71 1.40 -6.45
C PRO A 358 33.75 -0.06 -6.91
N ALA A 359 34.87 -0.48 -7.51
CA ALA A 359 35.07 -1.87 -7.92
C ALA A 359 34.98 -2.83 -6.70
N GLY A 360 34.58 -4.08 -6.95
CA GLY A 360 34.48 -5.13 -5.93
C GLY A 360 33.15 -5.16 -5.16
N ARG A 361 32.05 -4.66 -5.76
CA ARG A 361 30.69 -4.82 -5.22
C ARG A 361 29.86 -5.91 -5.92
N CYS A 362 30.39 -6.46 -7.01
CA CYS A 362 29.99 -7.79 -7.45
C CYS A 362 30.57 -8.80 -6.43
#